data_AF-A0A4Q3JEU3-F1
#
_entry.id   AF-A0A4Q3JEU3-F1
#
_cell.length_a   1.000
_cell.length_b   1.000
_cell.length_c   1.000
_cell.angle_alpha   90.00
_cell.angle_beta   90.00
_cell.angle_gamma   90.00
#
_symmetry.space_group_name_H-M   'P 1'
#
loop_
_entity.id
_entity.type
_entity.pdbx_description
1 polymer ?
#
loop_
_entity_poly.entity_id
_entity_poly.type
_entity_poly.pdbx_seq_one_letter_code
_entity_poly.pdbx_strand_id
1 'polypeptide(L)'
;MRTKFVSLAATMAALVTLGTTQLAQASSHREAPGTALDPVADSTDVWAWHTGDVATGTLHVVMSYNPFEEPAGGPNFHSFGDDVLYELHVARGSKSLDDVVTYQFRFSTSAAPKVDPADLAAPLGGGKEFFSQLSGKTQTYSVTEVKGGVSTVIVPTATVAPANIGPRTNAVPYKLTAGQTYEANIALPLVAPFGTGGKVFAGPRDDGFYVDLGGFFDLANLRTGAT
;
A
#
# COMPACT_ATOMS: atom_id res chain seq x y z
N MET A 1 40.76 48.39 -8.05
CA MET A 1 39.40 48.42 -7.45
C MET A 1 38.33 47.67 -8.25
N ARG A 2 38.41 47.54 -9.58
CA ARG A 2 37.36 46.89 -10.41
C ARG A 2 37.28 45.36 -10.32
N THR A 3 38.35 44.66 -9.97
CA THR A 3 38.39 43.18 -9.95
C THR A 3 37.76 42.53 -8.71
N LYS A 4 37.69 43.23 -7.57
CA LYS A 4 37.10 42.71 -6.33
C LYS A 4 35.56 42.74 -6.30
N PHE A 5 34.93 43.56 -7.15
CA PHE A 5 33.47 43.63 -7.25
C PHE A 5 32.89 42.53 -8.16
N VAL A 6 33.65 42.07 -9.16
CA VAL A 6 33.22 40.98 -10.05
C VAL A 6 33.19 39.64 -9.31
N SER A 7 34.15 39.39 -8.41
CA SER A 7 34.19 38.15 -7.62
C SER A 7 33.02 38.03 -6.65
N LEU A 8 32.60 39.13 -6.02
CA LEU A 8 31.51 39.13 -5.03
C LEU A 8 30.12 38.95 -5.68
N ALA A 9 29.92 39.52 -6.88
CA ALA A 9 28.70 39.35 -7.66
C ALA A 9 28.54 37.91 -8.18
N ALA A 10 29.65 37.25 -8.57
CA ALA A 10 29.64 35.86 -9.01
C ALA A 10 29.33 34.88 -7.87
N THR A 11 29.79 35.15 -6.64
CA THR A 11 29.48 34.29 -5.47
C THR A 11 28.03 34.44 -5.02
N MET A 12 27.45 35.65 -5.06
CA MET A 12 26.02 35.83 -4.78
C MET A 12 25.13 35.20 -5.85
N ALA A 13 25.48 35.30 -7.13
CA ALA A 13 24.72 34.66 -8.21
C ALA A 13 24.71 33.12 -8.08
N ALA A 14 25.83 32.51 -7.68
CA ALA A 14 25.90 31.06 -7.43
C ALA A 14 25.10 30.61 -6.19
N LEU A 15 25.02 31.44 -5.14
CA LEU A 15 24.18 31.16 -3.97
C LEU A 15 22.68 31.29 -4.28
N VAL A 16 22.29 32.23 -5.15
CA VAL A 16 20.88 32.41 -5.55
C VAL A 16 20.41 31.24 -6.41
N THR A 17 21.27 30.66 -7.27
CA THR A 17 20.91 29.45 -8.06
C THR A 17 20.78 28.17 -7.22
N LEU A 18 21.44 28.10 -6.05
CA LEU A 18 21.26 26.99 -5.09
C LEU A 18 19.99 27.13 -4.25
N GLY A 19 19.42 28.34 -4.14
CA GLY A 19 18.21 28.62 -3.37
C GLY A 19 16.89 28.40 -4.12
N THR A 20 16.94 28.13 -5.43
CA THR A 20 15.75 27.90 -6.27
C THR A 20 15.53 26.43 -6.60
N THR A 21 16.11 25.49 -5.85
CA THR A 21 15.59 24.13 -5.89
C THR A 21 14.15 24.19 -5.38
N GLN A 22 13.17 24.21 -6.28
CA GLN A 22 11.85 23.69 -5.94
C GLN A 22 12.12 22.40 -5.18
N LEU A 23 11.65 22.31 -3.93
CA LEU A 23 11.82 21.13 -3.10
C LEU A 23 11.45 19.94 -3.98
N ALA A 24 12.43 19.15 -4.41
CA ALA A 24 12.18 17.99 -5.23
C ALA A 24 11.28 17.10 -4.37
N GLN A 25 10.03 16.96 -4.79
CA GLN A 25 9.10 16.07 -4.12
C GLN A 25 9.65 14.66 -4.38
N ALA A 26 9.90 13.90 -3.32
CA ALA A 26 10.38 12.53 -3.44
C ALA A 26 9.36 11.72 -4.26
N SER A 27 9.84 10.86 -5.16
CA SER A 27 8.96 9.92 -5.85
C SER A 27 8.41 8.90 -4.84
N SER A 28 7.14 8.56 -4.96
CA SER A 28 6.49 7.50 -4.20
C SER A 28 6.74 6.11 -4.78
N HIS A 29 7.23 6.02 -6.01
CA HIS A 29 7.48 4.75 -6.70
C HIS A 29 8.91 4.26 -6.45
N ARG A 30 9.14 2.95 -6.58
CA ARG A 30 10.37 2.22 -6.25
C ARG A 30 11.68 2.78 -6.81
N GLU A 31 11.64 3.59 -7.86
CA GLU A 31 12.85 4.18 -8.45
C GLU A 31 13.43 5.32 -7.58
N ALA A 32 12.68 5.82 -6.59
CA ALA A 32 13.23 6.76 -5.62
C ALA A 32 14.11 6.04 -4.58
N PRO A 33 15.29 6.59 -4.22
CA PRO A 33 16.17 5.98 -3.23
C PRO A 33 15.53 5.70 -1.86
N GLY A 34 14.55 6.51 -1.44
CA GLY A 34 13.86 6.33 -0.16
C GLY A 34 12.92 5.11 -0.17
N THR A 35 12.00 5.07 -1.12
CA THR A 35 11.02 3.98 -1.31
C THR A 35 11.68 2.68 -1.77
N ALA A 36 12.81 2.74 -2.48
CA ALA A 36 13.62 1.56 -2.80
C ALA A 36 14.12 0.80 -1.55
N LEU A 37 14.34 1.53 -0.45
CA LEU A 37 14.79 0.98 0.84
C LEU A 37 13.62 0.70 1.80
N ASP A 38 12.41 1.14 1.46
CA ASP A 38 11.17 0.92 2.20
C ASP A 38 10.07 0.46 1.23
N PRO A 39 10.09 -0.84 0.83
CA PRO A 39 9.20 -1.35 -0.21
C PRO A 39 7.72 -1.29 0.18
N VAL A 40 7.39 -1.26 1.48
CA VAL A 40 6.00 -1.13 1.92
C VAL A 40 5.44 0.28 1.76
N ALA A 41 6.31 1.28 1.52
CA ALA A 41 5.95 2.65 1.16
C ALA A 41 5.93 2.89 -0.36
N ASP A 42 6.27 1.89 -1.17
CA ASP A 42 6.25 1.96 -2.64
C ASP A 42 4.81 2.04 -3.16
N SER A 43 4.36 3.22 -3.56
CA SER A 43 3.05 3.41 -4.18
C SER A 43 3.14 3.13 -5.67
N THR A 44 2.38 2.15 -6.14
CA THR A 44 2.39 1.75 -7.55
C THR A 44 1.48 2.68 -8.34
N ASP A 45 0.19 2.70 -8.00
CA ASP A 45 -0.84 3.41 -8.73
C ASP A 45 -1.98 3.88 -7.83
N VAL A 46 -2.68 4.92 -8.29
CA VAL A 46 -3.96 5.36 -7.73
C VAL A 46 -5.00 5.39 -8.84
N TRP A 47 -6.07 4.62 -8.66
CA TRP A 47 -7.20 4.55 -9.58
C TRP A 47 -8.41 5.20 -8.95
N ALA A 48 -9.07 6.11 -9.66
CA ALA A 48 -10.28 6.73 -9.17
C ALA A 48 -11.34 6.84 -10.27
N TRP A 49 -12.57 6.43 -9.97
CA TRP A 49 -13.71 6.55 -10.88
C TRP A 49 -14.99 6.77 -10.08
N HIS A 50 -16.01 7.33 -10.71
CA HIS A 50 -17.32 7.49 -10.07
C HIS A 50 -18.38 6.62 -10.74
N THR A 51 -19.35 6.18 -9.95
CA THR A 51 -20.57 5.52 -10.45
C THR A 51 -21.80 6.28 -9.99
N GLY A 52 -22.76 6.47 -10.88
CA GLY A 52 -23.97 7.27 -10.62
C GLY A 52 -23.75 8.77 -10.83
N ASP A 53 -24.76 9.55 -10.46
CA ASP A 53 -24.77 11.01 -10.66
C ASP A 53 -23.73 11.71 -9.78
N VAL A 54 -23.15 12.82 -10.25
CA VAL A 54 -22.09 13.54 -9.53
C VAL A 54 -22.49 13.96 -8.10
N ALA A 55 -23.79 14.22 -7.86
CA ALA A 55 -24.28 14.68 -6.56
C ALA A 55 -24.58 13.56 -5.55
N THR A 56 -24.81 12.33 -6.02
CA THR A 56 -25.34 11.21 -5.20
C THR A 56 -24.60 9.89 -5.43
N GLY A 57 -23.68 9.88 -6.37
CA GLY A 57 -22.90 8.73 -6.78
C GLY A 57 -21.84 8.33 -5.77
N THR A 58 -21.12 7.27 -6.11
CA THR A 58 -20.02 6.74 -5.31
C THR A 58 -18.71 7.03 -6.03
N LEU A 59 -17.78 7.68 -5.32
CA LEU A 59 -16.39 7.73 -5.73
C LEU A 59 -15.71 6.45 -5.25
N HIS A 60 -15.14 5.71 -6.20
CA HIS A 60 -14.27 4.57 -5.93
C HIS A 60 -12.84 5.05 -6.03
N VAL A 61 -12.03 4.70 -5.04
CA VAL A 61 -10.60 4.98 -5.03
C VAL A 61 -9.87 3.70 -4.65
N VAL A 62 -8.88 3.33 -5.43
CA VAL A 62 -7.95 2.23 -5.16
C VAL A 62 -6.57 2.84 -5.08
N MET A 63 -5.87 2.58 -3.98
CA MET A 63 -4.45 2.91 -3.82
C MET A 63 -3.71 1.58 -3.69
N SER A 64 -2.77 1.33 -4.58
CA SER A 64 -1.96 0.11 -4.57
C SER A 64 -0.54 0.43 -4.10
N TYR A 65 0.00 -0.49 -3.31
CA TYR A 65 1.31 -0.38 -2.68
C TYR A 65 2.01 -1.72 -2.74
N ASN A 66 3.34 -1.69 -2.70
CA ASN A 66 4.22 -2.85 -2.65
C ASN A 66 3.93 -3.87 -3.79
N PRO A 67 4.42 -3.61 -5.02
CA PRO A 67 4.13 -4.45 -6.18
C PRO A 67 4.77 -5.84 -6.10
N PHE A 68 4.36 -6.71 -7.03
CA PHE A 68 4.97 -8.03 -7.26
C PHE A 68 4.84 -9.01 -6.08
N GLU A 69 3.69 -9.01 -5.42
CA GLU A 69 3.36 -9.94 -4.33
C GLU A 69 3.03 -11.36 -4.84
N GLU A 70 3.96 -11.97 -5.56
CA GLU A 70 3.78 -13.31 -6.12
C GLU A 70 3.48 -14.35 -5.03
N PRO A 71 2.46 -15.22 -5.20
CA PRO A 71 2.13 -16.27 -4.23
C PRO A 71 3.30 -17.23 -3.91
N ALA A 72 4.26 -17.37 -4.84
CA ALA A 72 5.45 -18.19 -4.66
C ALA A 72 6.57 -17.49 -3.88
N GLY A 73 6.42 -16.22 -3.49
CA GLY A 73 7.43 -15.41 -2.79
C GLY A 73 7.63 -15.72 -1.30
N GLY A 74 7.14 -16.86 -0.81
CA GLY A 74 7.21 -17.26 0.59
C GLY A 74 8.63 -17.52 1.13
N PRO A 75 8.78 -17.94 2.40
CA PRO A 75 7.74 -18.38 3.34
C PRO A 75 7.07 -17.25 4.15
N ASN A 76 7.55 -16.02 3.97
CA ASN A 76 6.94 -14.80 4.49
C ASN A 76 6.24 -14.08 3.35
N PHE A 77 5.14 -13.40 3.67
CA PHE A 77 4.34 -12.68 2.70
C PHE A 77 4.25 -11.22 3.13
N HIS A 78 4.00 -10.38 2.14
CA HIS A 78 3.95 -8.94 2.28
C HIS A 78 2.83 -8.48 3.22
N SER A 79 3.03 -7.31 3.81
CA SER A 79 2.09 -6.62 4.68
C SER A 79 2.25 -5.12 4.50
N PHE A 80 1.25 -4.34 4.90
CA PHE A 80 1.44 -2.89 5.03
C PHE A 80 2.46 -2.59 6.14
N GLY A 81 3.15 -1.47 6.04
CA GLY A 81 4.10 -1.00 7.05
C GLY A 81 3.37 -0.47 8.28
N ASP A 82 3.79 -0.92 9.46
CA ASP A 82 3.28 -0.41 10.74
C ASP A 82 3.84 1.00 11.07
N ASP A 83 4.93 1.39 10.40
CA ASP A 83 5.64 2.67 10.51
C ASP A 83 5.35 3.66 9.36
N VAL A 84 4.53 3.26 8.38
CA VAL A 84 4.13 4.09 7.24
C VAL A 84 2.76 4.73 7.49
N LEU A 85 2.64 6.02 7.14
CA LEU A 85 1.37 6.73 7.08
C LEU A 85 0.90 6.78 5.63
N TYR A 86 -0.16 6.04 5.31
CA TYR A 86 -0.73 6.02 3.96
C TYR A 86 -1.84 7.07 3.88
N GLU A 87 -1.76 8.00 2.92
CA GLU A 87 -2.68 9.13 2.82
C GLU A 87 -3.38 9.20 1.47
N LEU A 88 -4.70 9.37 1.49
CA LEU A 88 -5.49 9.76 0.32
C LEU A 88 -5.80 11.25 0.42
N HIS A 89 -5.17 12.04 -0.43
CA HIS A 89 -5.38 13.48 -0.55
C HIS A 89 -6.48 13.77 -1.57
N VAL A 90 -7.55 14.45 -1.15
CA VAL A 90 -8.68 14.80 -2.03
C VAL A 90 -8.80 16.30 -2.14
N ALA A 91 -8.45 16.83 -3.31
CA ALA A 91 -8.70 18.21 -3.71
C ALA A 91 -9.98 18.32 -4.57
N ARG A 92 -10.59 19.52 -4.64
CA ARG A 92 -11.72 19.81 -5.55
C ARG A 92 -11.38 20.88 -6.58
N GLY A 93 -10.62 20.48 -7.61
CA GLY A 93 -10.59 21.11 -8.92
C GLY A 93 -10.11 22.57 -9.00
N SER A 94 -10.13 23.09 -10.24
CA SER A 94 -9.26 24.11 -10.88
C SER A 94 -8.86 25.40 -10.15
N LYS A 95 -9.37 25.67 -8.94
CA LYS A 95 -9.06 26.88 -8.16
C LYS A 95 -7.98 26.66 -7.10
N SER A 96 -7.87 25.47 -6.54
CA SER A 96 -6.80 25.12 -5.60
C SER A 96 -6.47 23.63 -5.66
N LEU A 97 -5.21 23.31 -5.45
CA LEU A 97 -4.72 21.94 -5.22
C LEU A 97 -4.63 21.61 -3.73
N ASP A 98 -5.05 22.53 -2.84
CA ASP A 98 -5.10 22.27 -1.41
C ASP A 98 -6.11 21.16 -1.10
N ASP A 99 -5.76 20.34 -0.12
CA ASP A 99 -6.60 19.25 0.35
C ASP A 99 -7.91 19.79 0.93
N VAL A 100 -9.02 19.29 0.40
CA VAL A 100 -10.35 19.51 0.98
C VAL A 100 -10.62 18.50 2.08
N VAL A 101 -10.11 17.28 1.91
CA VAL A 101 -10.13 16.20 2.91
C VAL A 101 -8.95 15.27 2.65
N THR A 102 -8.32 14.80 3.71
CA THR A 102 -7.31 13.73 3.68
C THR A 102 -7.82 12.54 4.47
N TYR A 103 -7.62 11.32 3.97
CA TYR A 103 -7.85 10.10 4.73
C TYR A 103 -6.54 9.41 5.04
N GLN A 104 -6.27 9.24 6.32
CA GLN A 104 -5.04 8.67 6.85
C GLN A 104 -5.27 7.24 7.32
N PHE A 105 -4.53 6.29 6.75
CA PHE A 105 -4.58 4.88 7.10
C PHE A 105 -3.35 4.53 7.94
N ARG A 106 -3.57 3.88 9.08
CA ARG A 106 -2.51 3.35 9.94
C ARG A 106 -2.72 1.88 10.19
N PHE A 107 -1.68 1.09 9.94
CA PHE A 107 -1.68 -0.35 10.10
C PHE A 107 -0.99 -0.76 11.40
N SER A 108 -1.38 -1.92 11.92
CA SER A 108 -0.79 -2.51 13.12
C SER A 108 -0.82 -4.02 13.02
N THR A 109 0.35 -4.64 13.19
CA THR A 109 0.53 -6.08 13.08
C THR A 109 0.70 -6.70 14.46
N SER A 110 -0.11 -7.71 14.77
CA SER A 110 0.06 -8.48 16.00
C SER A 110 1.33 -9.34 15.95
N ALA A 111 1.98 -9.49 17.10
CA ALA A 111 3.08 -10.43 17.23
C ALA A 111 2.57 -11.87 17.07
N ALA A 112 3.37 -12.74 16.43
CA ALA A 112 3.08 -14.16 16.43
C ALA A 112 3.10 -14.67 17.88
N PRO A 113 2.14 -15.53 18.29
CA PRO A 113 2.24 -16.24 19.54
C PRO A 113 3.59 -16.97 19.62
N LYS A 114 4.26 -16.89 20.77
CA LYS A 114 5.46 -17.70 21.04
C LYS A 114 5.04 -18.91 21.84
N VAL A 115 5.26 -20.10 21.30
CA VAL A 115 5.01 -21.37 21.98
C VAL A 115 6.27 -22.22 22.03
N ASP A 116 6.35 -23.11 23.02
CA ASP A 116 7.47 -24.06 23.13
C ASP A 116 7.49 -24.98 21.90
N PRO A 117 8.56 -24.98 21.08
CA PRO A 117 8.67 -25.89 19.93
C PRO A 117 8.47 -27.37 20.28
N ALA A 118 8.76 -27.79 21.52
CA ALA A 118 8.60 -29.17 21.97
C ALA A 118 7.14 -29.61 22.22
N ASP A 119 6.19 -28.68 22.36
CA ASP A 119 4.76 -28.99 22.61
C ASP A 119 3.99 -29.50 21.37
N LEU A 120 4.09 -30.79 21.06
CA LEU A 120 3.49 -31.36 19.84
C LEU A 120 1.93 -31.33 19.80
N ALA A 121 1.26 -30.84 20.84
CA ALA A 121 -0.21 -30.79 20.92
C ALA A 121 -0.83 -29.48 20.40
N ALA A 122 -0.03 -28.44 20.13
CA ALA A 122 -0.53 -27.15 19.67
C ALA A 122 -1.20 -27.23 18.27
N PRO A 123 -2.38 -26.60 18.07
CA PRO A 123 -3.03 -26.54 16.76
C PRO A 123 -2.27 -25.64 15.77
N LEU A 124 -2.55 -25.79 14.47
CA LEU A 124 -2.09 -24.86 13.43
C LEU A 124 -2.53 -23.41 13.74
N GLY A 125 -1.66 -22.43 13.52
CA GLY A 125 -1.87 -21.06 13.99
C GLY A 125 -1.22 -20.77 15.35
N GLY A 126 -0.56 -21.77 15.94
CA GLY A 126 -0.13 -21.78 17.33
C GLY A 126 1.22 -21.13 17.59
N GLY A 127 1.97 -20.72 16.57
CA GLY A 127 3.26 -20.03 16.72
C GLY A 127 4.50 -20.93 16.53
N LYS A 128 4.34 -22.09 15.89
CA LYS A 128 5.43 -23.04 15.53
C LYS A 128 5.78 -23.04 14.05
N GLU A 129 5.08 -22.24 13.26
CA GLU A 129 5.00 -22.47 11.84
C GLU A 129 6.10 -21.75 11.07
N PHE A 130 6.72 -22.50 10.15
CA PHE A 130 7.68 -21.95 9.18
C PHE A 130 7.02 -20.96 8.22
N PHE A 131 5.74 -21.17 7.94
CA PHE A 131 4.93 -20.45 6.98
C PHE A 131 4.17 -19.32 7.66
N SER A 132 4.37 -18.06 7.24
CA SER A 132 3.81 -16.90 7.95
C SER A 132 2.27 -16.86 7.95
N GLN A 133 1.61 -17.43 6.94
CA GLN A 133 0.17 -17.58 6.87
C GLN A 133 -0.42 -18.50 7.94
N LEU A 134 0.44 -19.26 8.63
CA LEU A 134 0.07 -20.09 9.77
C LEU A 134 0.64 -19.55 11.10
N SER A 135 1.32 -18.41 11.11
CA SER A 135 2.00 -17.89 12.31
C SER A 135 1.07 -17.32 13.39
N GLY A 136 -0.23 -17.20 13.10
CA GLY A 136 -1.20 -16.55 13.98
C GLY A 136 -1.13 -15.02 13.98
N LYS A 137 -0.21 -14.41 13.22
CA LYS A 137 -0.18 -12.96 13.02
C LYS A 137 -1.42 -12.48 12.27
N THR A 138 -1.89 -11.31 12.65
CA THR A 138 -2.98 -10.59 12.01
C THR A 138 -2.59 -9.13 11.89
N GLN A 139 -3.08 -8.46 10.84
CA GLN A 139 -2.90 -7.01 10.69
C GLN A 139 -4.27 -6.34 10.69
N THR A 140 -4.37 -5.23 11.40
CA THR A 140 -5.54 -4.35 11.41
C THR A 140 -5.14 -2.96 10.95
N TYR A 141 -6.14 -2.15 10.62
CA TYR A 141 -5.95 -0.76 10.25
C TYR A 141 -7.04 0.13 10.82
N SER A 142 -6.70 1.40 10.98
CA SER A 142 -7.62 2.48 11.31
C SER A 142 -7.61 3.53 10.21
N VAL A 143 -8.71 4.29 10.09
CA VAL A 143 -8.81 5.42 9.18
C VAL A 143 -9.23 6.68 9.91
N THR A 144 -8.43 7.74 9.74
CA THR A 144 -8.70 9.08 10.26
C THR A 144 -9.01 10.02 9.10
N GLU A 145 -10.17 10.67 9.15
CA GLU A 145 -10.50 11.79 8.26
C GLU A 145 -9.88 13.07 8.82
N VAL A 146 -9.14 13.82 7.99
CA VAL A 146 -8.62 15.14 8.29
C VAL A 146 -9.30 16.16 7.38
N LYS A 147 -10.11 17.04 7.97
CA LYS A 147 -10.90 18.02 7.22
C LYS A 147 -10.88 19.37 7.91
N GLY A 148 -10.41 20.41 7.21
CA GLY A 148 -10.28 21.76 7.78
C GLY A 148 -9.41 21.80 9.05
N GLY A 149 -8.37 20.95 9.12
CA GLY A 149 -7.48 20.82 10.28
C GLY A 149 -8.03 20.00 11.44
N VAL A 150 -9.24 19.44 11.33
CA VAL A 150 -9.83 18.58 12.36
C VAL A 150 -9.63 17.12 11.98
N SER A 151 -9.03 16.34 12.88
CA SER A 151 -8.86 14.89 12.74
C SER A 151 -9.99 14.14 13.44
N THR A 152 -10.66 13.25 12.72
CA THR A 152 -11.74 12.39 13.24
C THR A 152 -11.50 10.94 12.84
N VAL A 153 -11.42 10.03 13.80
CA VAL A 153 -11.34 8.59 13.51
C VAL A 153 -12.71 8.12 13.00
N ILE A 154 -12.77 7.72 11.73
CA ILE A 154 -13.99 7.25 11.06
C ILE A 154 -14.05 5.73 10.91
N VAL A 155 -12.90 5.06 11.04
CA VAL A 155 -12.78 3.60 11.14
C VAL A 155 -11.78 3.31 12.27
N PRO A 156 -12.24 2.93 13.47
CA PRO A 156 -11.34 2.73 14.60
C PRO A 156 -10.48 1.46 14.45
N THR A 157 -11.05 0.41 13.85
CA THR A 157 -10.35 -0.83 13.56
C THR A 157 -11.07 -1.59 12.45
N ALA A 158 -10.32 -2.09 11.49
CA ALA A 158 -10.74 -3.02 10.46
C ALA A 158 -9.61 -4.03 10.21
N THR A 159 -9.94 -5.22 9.72
CA THR A 159 -8.95 -6.29 9.51
C THR A 159 -8.41 -6.23 8.09
N VAL A 160 -7.10 -6.38 7.92
CA VAL A 160 -6.47 -6.57 6.60
C VAL A 160 -6.69 -8.01 6.16
N ALA A 161 -7.11 -8.22 4.92
CA ALA A 161 -7.26 -9.56 4.39
C ALA A 161 -5.89 -10.27 4.28
N PRO A 162 -5.79 -11.55 4.67
CA PRO A 162 -4.52 -12.27 4.69
C PRO A 162 -4.07 -12.64 3.27
N ALA A 163 -2.79 -12.92 3.05
CA ALA A 163 -2.25 -13.21 1.71
C ALA A 163 -2.99 -14.36 0.97
N ASN A 164 -3.30 -14.18 -0.32
CA ASN A 164 -3.94 -15.22 -1.15
C ASN A 164 -2.88 -16.08 -1.87
N ILE A 165 -2.39 -17.11 -1.18
CA ILE A 165 -1.24 -17.91 -1.67
C ILE A 165 -1.66 -19.03 -2.63
N GLY A 166 -2.92 -19.43 -2.56
CA GLY A 166 -3.47 -20.46 -3.44
C GLY A 166 -4.17 -21.61 -2.72
N PRO A 167 -4.56 -22.66 -3.46
CA PRO A 167 -5.59 -23.60 -3.02
C PRO A 167 -5.32 -24.31 -1.70
N ARG A 168 -4.07 -24.67 -1.39
CA ARG A 168 -3.73 -25.38 -0.15
C ARG A 168 -3.80 -24.46 1.08
N THR A 169 -3.35 -23.22 0.96
CA THR A 169 -3.50 -22.19 1.99
C THR A 169 -4.99 -21.87 2.20
N ASN A 170 -5.73 -21.78 1.10
CA ASN A 170 -7.16 -21.51 1.14
C ASN A 170 -7.94 -22.65 1.81
N ALA A 171 -7.59 -23.91 1.54
CA ALA A 171 -8.27 -25.07 2.11
C ALA A 171 -7.90 -25.35 3.57
N VAL A 172 -6.62 -25.18 3.96
CA VAL A 172 -6.13 -25.59 5.28
C VAL A 172 -6.18 -24.42 6.29
N PRO A 173 -5.35 -23.37 6.15
CA PRO A 173 -5.45 -22.16 6.98
C PRO A 173 -6.82 -21.48 6.93
N TYR A 174 -7.36 -21.20 5.72
CA TYR A 174 -8.58 -20.40 5.58
C TYR A 174 -9.87 -21.24 5.56
N LYS A 175 -9.74 -22.58 5.61
CA LYS A 175 -10.85 -23.53 5.72
C LYS A 175 -11.90 -23.39 4.62
N LEU A 176 -11.48 -22.95 3.43
CA LEU A 176 -12.36 -22.89 2.27
C LEU A 176 -12.68 -24.30 1.77
N THR A 177 -13.96 -24.53 1.54
CA THR A 177 -14.53 -25.78 1.04
C THR A 177 -14.89 -25.68 -0.44
N ALA A 178 -15.28 -26.79 -1.08
CA ALA A 178 -15.61 -26.81 -2.49
C ALA A 178 -16.70 -25.76 -2.84
N GLY A 179 -16.44 -24.94 -3.85
CA GLY A 179 -17.33 -23.85 -4.27
C GLY A 179 -17.10 -22.51 -3.54
N GLN A 180 -16.23 -22.46 -2.53
CA GLN A 180 -15.81 -21.22 -1.88
C GLN A 180 -14.56 -20.63 -2.55
N THR A 181 -14.48 -19.30 -2.59
CA THR A 181 -13.33 -18.57 -3.16
C THR A 181 -12.74 -17.62 -2.13
N TYR A 182 -11.45 -17.29 -2.29
CA TYR A 182 -10.80 -16.31 -1.43
C TYR A 182 -11.56 -14.97 -1.45
N GLU A 183 -11.93 -14.49 -2.64
CA GLU A 183 -12.67 -13.22 -2.77
C GLU A 183 -14.01 -13.25 -2.06
N ALA A 184 -14.82 -14.28 -2.28
CA ALA A 184 -16.18 -14.34 -1.74
C ALA A 184 -16.22 -14.65 -0.24
N ASN A 185 -15.28 -15.45 0.25
CA ASN A 185 -15.36 -16.04 1.59
C ASN A 185 -14.33 -15.49 2.58
N ILE A 186 -13.27 -14.83 2.10
CA ILE A 186 -12.25 -14.21 2.95
C ILE A 186 -12.25 -12.70 2.76
N ALA A 187 -12.16 -12.21 1.53
CA ALA A 187 -11.88 -10.82 1.29
C ALA A 187 -13.13 -9.92 1.38
N LEU A 188 -14.22 -10.26 0.69
CA LEU A 188 -15.49 -9.50 0.75
C LEU A 188 -16.07 -9.37 2.17
N PRO A 189 -16.04 -10.39 3.04
CA PRO A 189 -16.49 -10.26 4.43
C PRO A 189 -15.69 -9.26 5.28
N LEU A 190 -14.48 -8.89 4.86
CA LEU A 190 -13.60 -7.93 5.57
C LEU A 190 -13.79 -6.48 5.11
N VAL A 191 -14.70 -6.23 4.17
CA VAL A 191 -15.09 -4.87 3.80
C VAL A 191 -15.79 -4.21 5.01
N ALA A 192 -15.18 -3.16 5.54
CA ALA A 192 -15.67 -2.45 6.72
C ALA A 192 -16.47 -1.19 6.33
N PRO A 193 -17.39 -0.72 7.20
CA PRO A 193 -18.01 0.60 7.05
C PRO A 193 -16.96 1.71 7.06
N PHE A 194 -17.20 2.77 6.29
CA PHE A 194 -16.34 3.96 6.23
C PHE A 194 -17.20 5.21 6.44
N GLY A 195 -17.00 5.90 7.57
CA GLY A 195 -17.82 7.06 7.93
C GLY A 195 -19.32 6.73 7.98
N THR A 196 -20.15 7.63 7.45
CA THR A 196 -21.62 7.53 7.53
C THR A 196 -22.29 6.74 6.40
N GLY A 197 -21.52 6.22 5.44
CA GLY A 197 -22.12 5.49 4.30
C GLY A 197 -21.15 4.91 3.27
N GLY A 198 -19.85 5.03 3.48
CA GLY A 198 -18.84 4.44 2.60
C GLY A 198 -18.46 3.01 3.00
N LYS A 199 -17.57 2.43 2.21
CA LYS A 199 -16.93 1.14 2.49
C LYS A 199 -15.42 1.27 2.33
N VAL A 200 -14.68 0.49 3.11
CA VAL A 200 -13.22 0.42 3.05
C VAL A 200 -12.76 -1.03 3.11
N PHE A 201 -11.66 -1.33 2.43
CA PHE A 201 -11.02 -2.63 2.40
C PHE A 201 -9.52 -2.45 2.26
N ALA A 202 -8.73 -3.34 2.89
CA ALA A 202 -7.29 -3.43 2.71
C ALA A 202 -6.88 -4.91 2.63
N GLY A 203 -5.99 -5.24 1.68
CA GLY A 203 -5.51 -6.59 1.46
C GLY A 203 -5.11 -6.83 0.00
N PRO A 204 -4.57 -8.01 -0.31
CA PRO A 204 -4.01 -8.33 -1.63
C PRO A 204 -5.08 -8.35 -2.72
N ARG A 205 -4.73 -7.85 -3.91
CA ARG A 205 -5.57 -7.83 -5.11
C ARG A 205 -4.74 -8.13 -6.34
N ASP A 206 -5.35 -8.81 -7.30
CA ASP A 206 -4.76 -8.98 -8.63
C ASP A 206 -4.67 -7.60 -9.30
N ASP A 207 -3.46 -7.21 -9.72
CA ASP A 207 -3.20 -5.97 -10.43
C ASP A 207 -3.31 -6.18 -11.94
N GLY A 208 -3.83 -5.18 -12.66
CA GLY A 208 -3.90 -5.15 -14.12
C GLY A 208 -2.56 -4.88 -14.82
N PHE A 209 -1.45 -4.81 -14.09
CA PHE A 209 -0.12 -4.58 -14.65
C PHE A 209 0.47 -5.84 -15.31
N TYR A 210 0.31 -5.96 -16.63
CA TYR A 210 0.82 -7.09 -17.42
C TYR A 210 2.01 -6.68 -18.31
N VAL A 211 3.22 -6.66 -17.76
CA VAL A 211 4.46 -6.47 -18.53
C VAL A 211 5.48 -7.54 -18.14
N ASP A 212 6.17 -8.13 -19.13
CA ASP A 212 7.33 -8.99 -18.88
C ASP A 212 8.53 -8.15 -18.44
N LEU A 213 8.52 -7.75 -17.17
CA LEU A 213 9.60 -6.94 -16.59
C LEU A 213 10.94 -7.66 -16.63
N GLY A 214 10.94 -8.98 -16.53
CA GLY A 214 12.15 -9.79 -16.65
C GLY A 214 12.82 -9.59 -18.00
N GLY A 215 12.07 -9.67 -19.10
CA GLY A 215 12.60 -9.37 -20.44
C GLY A 215 12.86 -7.88 -20.67
N PHE A 216 11.97 -7.01 -20.21
CA PHE A 216 12.09 -5.57 -20.46
C PHE A 216 13.30 -4.95 -19.73
N PHE A 217 13.53 -5.31 -18.47
CA PHE A 217 14.68 -4.83 -17.69
C PHE A 217 15.95 -5.66 -17.89
N ASP A 218 15.84 -6.86 -18.49
CA ASP A 218 16.97 -7.52 -19.17
C ASP A 218 17.23 -6.84 -20.53
N LEU A 219 17.59 -5.56 -20.49
CA LEU A 219 17.99 -4.75 -21.65
C LEU A 219 16.98 -4.77 -22.83
N ALA A 220 15.69 -4.65 -22.53
CA ALA A 220 14.60 -4.69 -23.52
C ALA A 220 14.63 -5.94 -24.41
N ASN A 221 14.94 -7.10 -23.81
CA ASN A 221 14.87 -8.42 -24.42
C ASN A 221 13.40 -8.84 -24.62
N LEU A 222 12.75 -8.18 -25.57
CA LEU A 222 11.36 -8.44 -25.96
C LEU A 222 11.26 -9.85 -26.56
N ARG A 223 10.54 -10.74 -25.88
CA ARG A 223 10.27 -12.08 -26.39
C ARG A 223 9.43 -11.97 -27.66
N THR A 224 9.92 -12.51 -28.78
CA THR A 224 9.10 -12.69 -29.98
C THR A 224 7.97 -13.67 -29.61
N GLY A 225 6.71 -13.22 -29.70
CA GLY A 225 5.56 -14.03 -29.28
C GLY A 225 5.64 -15.46 -29.84
N ALA A 226 5.36 -16.44 -28.98
CA ALA A 226 5.26 -17.83 -29.42
C ALA A 226 4.16 -17.92 -30.50
N THR A 227 4.56 -18.31 -31.72
CA THR A 227 3.64 -18.71 -32.79
C THR A 227 3.03 -20.06 -32.50
#